data_AF-A0A1D2VGT7-F1
#
_entry.id   AF-A0A1D2VGT7-F1
#
_cell.length_a   1.000
_cell.length_b   1.000
_cell.length_c   1.000
_cell.angle_alpha   90.00
_cell.angle_beta   90.00
_cell.angle_gamma   90.00
#
_symmetry.space_group_name_H-M   'P 1'
#
loop_
_entity.id
_entity.type
_entity.pdbx_description
1 polymer ?
#
loop_
_entity_poly.entity_id
_entity_poly.type
_entity_poly.pdbx_seq_one_letter_code
_entity_poly.pdbx_strand_id
1 'polypeptide(L)'
;MAFMLTTKKTRLLFLSIISLLILLIVYKSHIYSYNYDNFDHDDIDSNLSSMITSNNNLINDKLESLGSLDSVGTSLQSSQFKGDNKDLSTSSNSKLKNNKVDEEIDDEADTTSSIASKPNSIAGSDDKQKDLTEKPGEEFSPKKELNAILSISPVVIFSKSYCPYSNKLKELLKHEYEIVPEPSVVELDKHKHGNELQVYLGEISGRKTVPNLFINGASRGGCDDLTELHSKNELLPSLVKWGGKDIKVSKLSVPSNS
;
A
#
# COMPACT_ATOMS: atom_id res chain seq x y z
N MET A 1 32.05 -3.55 60.79
CA MET A 1 32.53 -2.86 59.57
C MET A 1 31.84 -3.33 58.28
N ALA A 2 31.76 -4.65 58.01
CA ALA A 2 31.26 -5.21 56.73
C ALA A 2 29.93 -4.63 56.19
N PHE A 3 28.90 -4.46 57.02
CA PHE A 3 27.56 -3.99 56.61
C PHE A 3 27.56 -2.62 55.89
N MET A 4 28.54 -1.76 56.19
CA MET A 4 28.69 -0.45 55.54
C MET A 4 29.35 -0.49 54.16
N LEU A 5 29.97 -1.62 53.79
CA LEU A 5 30.55 -1.84 52.46
C LEU A 5 29.48 -2.30 51.47
N THR A 6 28.58 -3.20 51.89
CA THR A 6 27.48 -3.72 51.07
C THR A 6 26.53 -2.61 50.61
N THR A 7 26.14 -1.74 51.55
CA THR A 7 25.25 -0.59 51.30
C THR A 7 25.86 0.51 50.42
N LYS A 8 27.19 0.64 50.40
CA LYS A 8 27.89 1.50 49.43
C LYS A 8 27.91 0.87 48.03
N LYS A 9 28.15 -0.45 47.91
CA LYS A 9 28.15 -1.17 46.62
C LYS A 9 26.78 -1.15 45.94
N THR A 10 25.68 -1.39 46.68
CA THR A 10 24.33 -1.36 46.09
C THR A 10 23.93 0.04 45.62
N ARG A 11 24.28 1.09 46.37
CA ARG A 11 24.11 2.49 45.93
C ARG A 11 24.90 2.80 44.66
N LEU A 12 26.14 2.32 44.54
CA LEU A 12 26.96 2.56 43.35
C LEU A 12 26.40 1.86 42.10
N LEU A 13 25.91 0.62 42.25
CA LEU A 13 25.22 -0.10 41.18
C LEU A 13 23.92 0.59 40.76
N PHE A 14 23.11 1.07 41.71
CA PHE A 14 21.86 1.78 41.42
C PHE A 14 22.10 3.10 40.68
N LEU A 15 23.13 3.87 41.07
CA LEU A 15 23.55 5.07 40.35
C LEU A 15 24.07 4.76 38.93
N SER A 16 24.77 3.64 38.75
CA SER A 16 25.21 3.18 37.42
C SER A 16 24.03 2.84 36.50
N ILE A 17 23.03 2.12 37.03
CA ILE A 17 21.80 1.77 36.29
C ILE A 17 20.99 3.03 35.92
N ILE A 18 20.86 3.99 36.84
CA ILE A 18 20.20 5.28 36.56
C ILE A 18 20.98 6.07 35.50
N SER A 19 22.32 6.11 35.58
CA SER A 19 23.17 6.77 34.58
C SER A 19 22.98 6.16 33.19
N LEU A 20 22.94 4.82 33.09
CA LEU A 20 22.68 4.10 31.84
C LEU A 20 21.28 4.36 31.29
N LEU A 21 20.25 4.40 32.16
CA LEU A 21 18.88 4.73 31.75
C LEU A 21 18.76 6.18 31.25
N ILE A 22 19.41 7.13 31.92
CA ILE A 22 19.48 8.53 31.46
C ILE A 22 20.22 8.61 30.13
N LEU A 23 21.34 7.91 29.96
CA LEU A 23 22.08 7.85 28.71
C LEU A 23 21.24 7.26 27.57
N LEU A 24 20.46 6.20 27.83
CA LEU A 24 19.53 5.62 26.86
C LEU A 24 18.37 6.56 26.51
N ILE A 25 17.83 7.29 27.49
CA ILE A 25 16.79 8.31 27.26
C ILE A 25 17.36 9.44 26.41
N VAL A 26 18.52 10.00 26.77
CA VAL A 26 19.18 11.08 26.02
C VAL A 26 19.57 10.62 24.62
N TYR A 27 20.10 9.41 24.46
CA TYR A 27 20.41 8.84 23.14
C TYR A 27 19.14 8.67 22.30
N LYS A 28 18.06 8.11 22.86
CA LYS A 28 16.79 7.96 22.13
C LYS A 28 16.17 9.32 21.79
N SER A 29 16.23 10.30 22.69
CA SER A 29 15.80 11.68 22.43
C SER A 29 16.65 12.36 21.35
N HIS A 30 17.97 12.14 21.33
CA HIS A 30 18.85 12.65 20.29
C HIS A 30 18.56 11.99 18.94
N ILE A 31 18.30 10.68 18.89
CA ILE A 31 17.86 10.00 17.66
C ILE A 31 16.50 10.54 17.20
N TYR A 32 15.54 10.75 18.11
CA TYR A 32 14.25 11.35 17.76
C TYR A 32 14.39 12.78 17.23
N SER A 33 15.18 13.65 17.87
CA SER A 33 15.41 15.02 17.37
C SER A 33 16.18 15.00 16.05
N TYR A 34 17.23 14.19 15.92
CA TYR A 34 18.03 14.11 14.69
C TYR A 34 17.23 13.58 13.48
N ASN A 35 16.19 12.77 13.70
CA ASN A 35 15.24 12.35 12.66
C ASN A 35 14.06 13.33 12.47
N TYR A 36 13.94 14.39 13.27
CA TYR A 36 12.90 15.42 13.17
C TYR A 36 13.46 16.72 12.57
N ASP A 37 14.66 17.11 13.00
CA ASP A 37 15.32 18.38 12.69
C ASP A 37 16.18 18.33 11.41
N ASN A 38 16.49 17.15 10.87
CA ASN A 38 17.12 16.97 9.55
C ASN A 38 16.09 16.61 8.45
N PHE A 39 14.79 16.71 8.70
CA PHE A 39 13.76 16.53 7.67
C PHE A 39 13.54 17.86 6.94
N ASP A 40 14.58 18.35 6.24
CA ASP A 40 14.46 19.49 5.34
C ASP A 40 13.36 19.18 4.31
N HIS A 41 12.30 19.97 4.35
CA HIS A 41 10.98 19.54 3.87
C HIS A 41 10.89 19.45 2.34
N ASP A 42 11.90 19.95 1.64
CA ASP A 42 11.97 20.11 0.19
C ASP A 42 12.65 18.92 -0.52
N ASP A 43 13.60 18.24 0.14
CA ASP A 43 14.47 17.24 -0.51
C ASP A 43 13.72 15.96 -0.88
N ILE A 44 12.77 15.54 -0.04
CA ILE A 44 11.90 14.38 -0.29
C ILE A 44 10.78 14.73 -1.27
N ASP A 45 10.22 15.94 -1.22
CA ASP A 45 9.25 16.37 -2.24
C ASP A 45 9.93 16.55 -3.62
N SER A 46 11.25 16.82 -3.69
CA SER A 46 12.03 16.78 -4.94
C SER A 46 12.24 15.36 -5.50
N ASN A 47 12.55 14.38 -4.64
CA ASN A 47 12.69 12.98 -5.03
C ASN A 47 11.33 12.37 -5.43
N LEU A 48 10.26 12.71 -4.71
CA LEU A 48 8.90 12.28 -5.04
C LEU A 48 8.42 12.92 -6.34
N SER A 49 8.66 14.22 -6.56
CA SER A 49 8.31 14.93 -7.79
C SER A 49 9.07 14.39 -9.02
N SER A 50 10.36 14.11 -8.89
CA SER A 50 11.15 13.51 -9.98
C SER A 50 10.76 12.05 -10.26
N MET A 51 10.34 11.27 -9.26
CA MET A 51 9.74 9.95 -9.48
C MET A 51 8.37 10.01 -10.15
N ILE A 52 7.49 10.93 -9.73
CA ILE A 52 6.18 11.16 -10.39
C ILE A 52 6.39 11.55 -11.86
N THR A 53 7.33 12.47 -12.13
CA THR A 53 7.69 12.88 -13.49
C THR A 53 8.22 11.71 -14.32
N SER A 54 9.09 10.88 -13.75
CA SER A 54 9.65 9.69 -14.43
C SER A 54 8.57 8.66 -14.79
N ASN A 55 7.61 8.43 -13.88
CA ASN A 55 6.50 7.52 -14.12
C ASN A 55 5.53 8.04 -15.19
N ASN A 56 5.24 9.34 -15.20
CA ASN A 56 4.38 9.96 -16.22
C ASN A 56 5.01 9.87 -17.62
N ASN A 57 6.33 10.08 -17.75
CA ASN A 57 7.03 9.91 -19.02
C ASN A 57 6.95 8.47 -19.53
N LEU A 58 7.19 7.48 -18.67
CA LEU A 58 7.09 6.05 -19.02
C LEU A 58 5.66 5.63 -19.47
N ILE A 59 4.62 6.30 -18.96
CA ILE A 59 3.24 6.12 -19.41
C ILE A 59 3.02 6.74 -20.80
N ASN A 60 3.55 7.94 -21.05
CA ASN A 60 3.45 8.63 -22.34
C ASN A 60 4.20 7.88 -23.45
N ASP A 61 5.46 7.46 -23.21
CA ASP A 61 6.25 6.64 -24.14
C ASP A 61 5.50 5.36 -24.54
N LYS A 62 4.78 4.77 -23.58
CA LYS A 62 3.99 3.55 -23.79
C LYS A 62 2.63 3.82 -24.47
N LEU A 63 2.11 5.04 -24.42
CA LEU A 63 0.97 5.48 -25.24
C LEU A 63 1.39 5.70 -26.70
N GLU A 64 2.51 6.39 -26.95
CA GLU A 64 3.02 6.59 -28.32
C GLU A 64 3.39 5.26 -28.98
N SER A 65 3.96 4.31 -28.22
CA SER A 65 4.22 2.94 -28.68
C SER A 65 2.96 2.16 -29.09
N LEU A 66 1.76 2.60 -28.71
CA LEU A 66 0.48 1.99 -29.10
C LEU A 66 -0.24 2.76 -30.24
N GLY A 67 0.28 3.92 -30.65
CA GLY A 67 -0.34 4.79 -31.66
C GLY A 67 0.02 4.50 -33.13
N SER A 68 0.93 3.56 -33.40
CA SER A 68 1.50 3.33 -34.75
C SER A 68 0.96 2.09 -35.47
N LEU A 69 -0.36 2.01 -35.67
CA LEU A 69 -0.99 1.03 -36.57
C LEU A 69 -2.18 1.64 -37.35
N ASP A 70 -1.88 2.32 -38.46
CA ASP A 70 -2.82 2.45 -39.58
C ASP A 70 -2.08 2.80 -40.88
N SER A 71 -1.74 1.79 -41.69
CA SER A 71 -1.02 1.96 -42.96
C SER A 71 -1.19 0.76 -43.91
N VAL A 72 -2.43 0.45 -44.32
CA VAL A 72 -2.70 -0.37 -45.51
C VAL A 72 -3.78 0.31 -46.36
N GLY A 73 -3.37 1.08 -47.36
CA GLY A 73 -4.27 1.60 -48.37
C GLY A 73 -4.47 0.59 -49.51
N THR A 74 -5.68 0.49 -50.06
CA THR A 74 -5.89 -0.06 -51.40
C THR A 74 -7.04 0.67 -52.10
N SER A 75 -6.76 1.05 -53.34
CA SER A 75 -7.60 1.79 -54.28
C SER A 75 -9.05 1.29 -54.41
N LEU A 76 -9.99 2.22 -54.52
CA LEU A 76 -10.91 2.27 -55.66
C LEU A 76 -11.32 3.73 -55.95
N GLN A 77 -11.64 4.05 -57.20
CA GLN A 77 -11.63 5.42 -57.71
C GLN A 77 -12.91 5.83 -58.45
N SER A 78 -13.29 7.09 -58.27
CA SER A 78 -14.30 7.86 -59.03
C SER A 78 -15.77 7.42 -58.99
N SER A 79 -16.61 8.31 -58.47
CA SER A 79 -17.67 8.94 -59.29
C SER A 79 -18.05 10.29 -58.65
N GLN A 80 -18.55 11.23 -59.46
CA GLN A 80 -18.96 12.56 -59.00
C GLN A 80 -20.43 12.54 -58.59
N PHE A 81 -20.79 13.17 -57.46
CA PHE A 81 -21.97 14.05 -57.44
C PHE A 81 -21.79 15.16 -56.39
N LYS A 82 -22.59 16.22 -56.54
CA LYS A 82 -22.47 17.48 -55.79
C LYS A 82 -23.76 17.71 -55.00
N GLY A 83 -23.66 18.03 -53.72
CA GLY A 83 -24.79 18.28 -52.83
C GLY A 83 -24.35 18.99 -51.56
N ASP A 84 -25.15 19.96 -51.11
CA ASP A 84 -24.76 21.01 -50.18
C ASP A 84 -24.92 20.64 -48.69
N ASN A 85 -24.41 21.52 -47.81
CA ASN A 85 -24.66 21.47 -46.36
C ASN A 85 -26.17 21.48 -46.06
N LYS A 86 -26.61 20.73 -45.03
CA LYS A 86 -27.30 21.32 -43.85
C LYS A 86 -27.64 20.34 -42.71
N ASP A 87 -27.53 20.91 -41.51
CA ASP A 87 -28.43 20.84 -40.35
C ASP A 87 -28.98 19.48 -39.86
N LEU A 88 -28.46 19.10 -38.69
CA LEU A 88 -28.96 18.16 -37.69
C LEU A 88 -30.47 18.30 -37.36
N SER A 89 -31.18 17.15 -37.28
CA SER A 89 -32.20 16.77 -36.26
C SER A 89 -33.56 16.18 -36.75
N THR A 90 -34.19 15.43 -35.84
CA THR A 90 -35.61 14.98 -35.78
C THR A 90 -36.11 13.74 -36.58
N SER A 91 -36.08 12.59 -35.87
CA SER A 91 -37.29 11.81 -35.48
C SER A 91 -38.03 10.82 -36.42
N SER A 92 -38.38 9.68 -35.79
CA SER A 92 -39.62 8.87 -35.94
C SER A 92 -39.75 7.72 -36.97
N ASN A 93 -39.75 6.50 -36.42
CA ASN A 93 -40.75 5.42 -36.59
C ASN A 93 -41.22 4.96 -38.00
N SER A 94 -40.82 3.74 -38.40
CA SER A 94 -41.71 2.56 -38.49
C SER A 94 -40.88 1.29 -38.78
N LYS A 95 -41.04 0.11 -38.16
CA LYS A 95 -42.20 -0.70 -37.69
C LYS A 95 -42.77 -1.63 -38.78
N LEU A 96 -42.40 -2.92 -38.72
CA LEU A 96 -43.26 -4.12 -38.73
C LEU A 96 -42.33 -5.35 -38.45
N LYS A 97 -42.58 -6.20 -37.45
CA LYS A 97 -43.53 -7.34 -37.35
C LYS A 97 -43.10 -8.61 -38.12
N ASN A 98 -43.37 -9.85 -37.70
CA ASN A 98 -43.82 -10.42 -36.40
C ASN A 98 -43.80 -11.96 -36.46
N ASN A 99 -43.75 -12.64 -35.30
CA ASN A 99 -44.66 -13.72 -34.80
C ASN A 99 -43.88 -14.57 -33.75
N LYS A 100 -44.36 -14.80 -32.51
CA LYS A 100 -45.60 -15.48 -32.02
C LYS A 100 -45.54 -16.97 -32.40
N VAL A 101 -45.59 -17.93 -31.48
CA VAL A 101 -46.79 -18.54 -30.83
C VAL A 101 -46.31 -19.59 -29.80
N ASP A 102 -46.92 -19.94 -28.65
CA ASP A 102 -47.92 -19.32 -27.72
C ASP A 102 -48.05 -20.15 -26.39
N GLU A 103 -48.59 -19.52 -25.32
CA GLU A 103 -49.58 -20.00 -24.29
C GLU A 103 -49.35 -21.30 -23.45
N GLU A 104 -49.84 -21.51 -22.20
CA GLU A 104 -50.35 -20.74 -21.01
C GLU A 104 -50.50 -21.78 -19.81
N ILE A 105 -50.87 -21.53 -18.52
CA ILE A 105 -51.44 -20.39 -17.75
C ILE A 105 -50.52 -19.92 -16.56
N ASP A 106 -50.66 -20.17 -15.23
CA ASP A 106 -51.55 -20.98 -14.33
C ASP A 106 -51.70 -20.38 -12.88
N ASP A 107 -52.57 -20.98 -12.04
CA ASP A 107 -53.12 -20.62 -10.69
C ASP A 107 -52.25 -21.05 -9.45
N GLU A 108 -52.45 -20.68 -8.15
CA GLU A 108 -53.09 -19.59 -7.37
C GLU A 108 -52.65 -19.68 -5.84
N ALA A 109 -52.71 -18.59 -5.05
CA ALA A 109 -52.68 -18.50 -3.55
C ALA A 109 -51.36 -18.88 -2.77
N ASP A 110 -51.10 -18.59 -1.47
CA ASP A 110 -51.78 -17.79 -0.40
C ASP A 110 -50.82 -17.28 0.75
N THR A 111 -51.30 -16.36 1.60
CA THR A 111 -50.91 -16.04 3.02
C THR A 111 -49.50 -15.59 3.47
N THR A 112 -49.36 -14.27 3.66
CA THR A 112 -49.01 -13.53 4.92
C THR A 112 -48.13 -14.12 6.06
N SER A 113 -47.06 -13.38 6.46
CA SER A 113 -46.75 -12.91 7.84
C SER A 113 -45.40 -12.12 7.85
N SER A 114 -45.34 -10.83 8.19
CA SER A 114 -45.12 -10.26 9.56
C SER A 114 -43.98 -10.97 10.34
N ILE A 115 -42.94 -10.28 10.86
CA ILE A 115 -42.94 -9.17 11.84
C ILE A 115 -41.78 -8.17 11.60
N ALA A 116 -41.93 -6.91 12.04
CA ALA A 116 -40.81 -5.95 12.18
C ALA A 116 -40.91 -5.12 13.48
N SER A 117 -39.78 -4.89 14.20
CA SER A 117 -39.54 -3.73 15.09
C SER A 117 -38.11 -3.69 15.70
N LYS A 118 -37.66 -2.47 16.05
CA LYS A 118 -36.44 -2.08 16.82
C LYS A 118 -36.84 -1.78 18.31
N PRO A 119 -35.99 -1.23 19.19
CA PRO A 119 -34.60 -1.57 19.62
C PRO A 119 -34.43 -1.59 21.18
N ASN A 120 -33.26 -1.98 21.76
CA ASN A 120 -32.57 -1.19 22.84
C ASN A 120 -31.23 -1.75 23.43
N SER A 121 -30.22 -0.87 23.42
CA SER A 121 -29.33 -0.39 24.54
C SER A 121 -28.81 -1.24 25.74
N ILE A 122 -27.49 -1.07 26.00
CA ILE A 122 -26.78 -0.85 27.31
C ILE A 122 -26.04 -2.02 28.05
N ALA A 123 -24.77 -1.70 28.37
CA ALA A 123 -23.82 -2.25 29.38
C ALA A 123 -23.28 -3.71 29.26
N GLY A 124 -22.03 -4.02 29.67
CA GLY A 124 -20.89 -3.11 29.94
C GLY A 124 -19.96 -3.51 31.10
N SER A 125 -18.81 -4.10 30.80
CA SER A 125 -17.58 -4.18 31.63
C SER A 125 -16.47 -4.79 30.76
N ASP A 126 -15.45 -4.05 30.36
CA ASP A 126 -14.21 -3.76 31.12
C ASP A 126 -13.20 -4.93 31.12
N ASP A 127 -12.19 -4.84 30.26
CA ASP A 127 -10.81 -5.09 30.71
C ASP A 127 -9.84 -4.16 29.99
N LYS A 128 -8.75 -3.76 30.66
CA LYS A 128 -7.81 -2.73 30.19
C LYS A 128 -6.50 -3.33 29.73
N GLN A 129 -6.09 -3.02 28.51
CA GLN A 129 -4.67 -2.87 28.21
C GLN A 129 -4.37 -1.44 27.73
N LYS A 130 -3.25 -0.92 28.21
CA LYS A 130 -3.03 0.52 28.37
C LYS A 130 -2.15 1.05 27.25
N ASP A 131 -2.79 1.60 26.22
CA ASP A 131 -2.09 2.31 25.15
C ASP A 131 -1.35 3.55 25.68
N LEU A 132 -0.30 3.96 24.96
CA LEU A 132 0.56 5.07 25.30
C LEU A 132 0.60 6.10 24.17
N THR A 133 0.39 7.36 24.54
CA THR A 133 0.55 8.58 23.72
C THR A 133 -0.51 8.87 22.66
N GLU A 134 -1.73 9.19 23.12
CA GLU A 134 -2.50 10.26 22.46
C GLU A 134 -2.58 11.49 23.37
N LYS A 135 -2.21 12.66 22.81
CA LYS A 135 -2.55 13.96 23.40
C LYS A 135 -3.95 14.34 22.87
N PRO A 136 -4.92 14.71 23.71
CA PRO A 136 -6.23 15.13 23.22
C PRO A 136 -6.10 16.37 22.32
N GLY A 137 -6.49 16.25 21.04
CA GLY A 137 -6.64 17.38 20.12
C GLY A 137 -5.69 17.44 18.91
N GLU A 138 -4.85 16.44 18.65
CA GLU A 138 -4.08 16.36 17.40
C GLU A 138 -4.86 15.57 16.33
N GLU A 139 -5.02 16.14 15.12
CA GLU A 139 -5.73 15.53 14.00
C GLU A 139 -4.84 14.54 13.23
N PHE A 140 -5.40 13.42 12.76
CA PHE A 140 -4.63 12.41 12.03
C PHE A 140 -4.18 12.91 10.64
N SER A 141 -2.89 12.77 10.34
CA SER A 141 -2.31 13.16 9.06
C SER A 141 -1.64 11.97 8.36
N PRO A 142 -2.20 11.49 7.23
CA PRO A 142 -1.62 10.39 6.47
C PRO A 142 -0.18 10.62 5.98
N LYS A 143 0.21 11.86 5.62
CA LYS A 143 1.61 12.20 5.24
C LYS A 143 2.55 12.04 6.45
N LYS A 144 2.13 12.49 7.64
CA LYS A 144 2.92 12.35 8.87
C LYS A 144 3.08 10.89 9.29
N GLU A 145 2.00 10.12 9.26
CA GLU A 145 2.01 8.69 9.60
C GLU A 145 2.86 7.87 8.63
N LEU A 146 2.71 8.10 7.31
CA LEU A 146 3.52 7.42 6.31
C LEU A 146 5.01 7.73 6.48
N ASN A 147 5.37 9.00 6.71
CA ASN A 147 6.76 9.40 6.95
C ASN A 147 7.32 8.76 8.24
N ALA A 148 6.52 8.70 9.31
CA ALA A 148 6.90 8.03 10.55
C ALA A 148 7.15 6.52 10.33
N ILE A 149 6.26 5.82 9.63
CA ILE A 149 6.41 4.41 9.27
C ILE A 149 7.68 4.17 8.43
N LEU A 150 7.89 4.98 7.38
CA LEU A 150 9.06 4.85 6.49
C LEU A 150 10.39 5.20 7.19
N SER A 151 10.37 5.95 8.29
CA SER A 151 11.57 6.22 9.11
C SER A 151 12.02 5.03 9.97
N ILE A 152 11.19 3.99 10.14
CA ILE A 152 11.48 2.83 10.98
C ILE A 152 12.34 1.79 10.24
N SER A 153 12.10 1.60 8.94
CA SER A 153 12.88 0.66 8.10
C SER A 153 12.91 1.12 6.64
N PRO A 154 14.05 0.98 5.93
CA PRO A 154 14.13 1.19 4.48
C PRO A 154 13.27 0.21 3.67
N VAL A 155 12.76 -0.87 4.28
CA VAL A 155 11.83 -1.82 3.66
C VAL A 155 10.54 -1.92 4.46
N VAL A 156 9.42 -1.53 3.82
CA VAL A 156 8.08 -1.61 4.42
C VAL A 156 7.11 -2.34 3.48
N ILE A 157 6.40 -3.34 4.00
CA ILE A 157 5.32 -4.05 3.30
C ILE A 157 3.98 -3.57 3.87
N PHE A 158 3.26 -2.75 3.12
CA PHE A 158 1.85 -2.47 3.42
C PHE A 158 1.01 -3.66 3.00
N SER A 159 0.26 -4.20 3.95
CA SER A 159 -0.37 -5.53 3.90
C SER A 159 -1.79 -5.45 4.47
N LYS A 160 -2.59 -6.50 4.29
CA LYS A 160 -3.71 -6.81 5.20
C LYS A 160 -3.64 -8.27 5.61
N SER A 161 -3.91 -8.56 6.89
CA SER A 161 -3.56 -9.86 7.47
C SER A 161 -4.39 -11.02 6.93
N TYR A 162 -5.60 -10.73 6.44
CA TYR A 162 -6.48 -11.67 5.74
C TYR A 162 -6.21 -11.80 4.22
N CYS A 163 -5.30 -11.00 3.64
CA CYS A 163 -5.11 -10.94 2.20
C CYS A 163 -4.14 -12.03 1.70
N PRO A 164 -4.58 -12.99 0.84
CA PRO A 164 -3.72 -14.08 0.38
C PRO A 164 -2.53 -13.60 -0.43
N TYR A 165 -2.70 -12.57 -1.28
CA TYR A 165 -1.59 -11.93 -2.01
C TYR A 165 -0.57 -11.27 -1.07
N SER A 166 -1.01 -10.73 0.06
CA SER A 166 -0.10 -10.13 1.04
C SER A 166 0.70 -11.21 1.77
N ASN A 167 0.07 -12.34 2.11
CA ASN A 167 0.75 -13.48 2.73
C ASN A 167 1.74 -14.13 1.75
N LYS A 168 1.34 -14.38 0.49
CA LYS A 168 2.23 -14.87 -0.58
C LYS A 168 3.46 -13.99 -0.78
N LEU A 169 3.33 -12.65 -0.74
CA LEU A 169 4.50 -11.77 -0.84
C LEU A 169 5.41 -11.84 0.40
N LYS A 170 4.83 -11.85 1.60
CA LYS A 170 5.60 -11.99 2.86
C LYS A 170 6.35 -13.32 2.90
N GLU A 171 5.73 -14.41 2.44
CA GLU A 171 6.36 -15.73 2.29
C GLU A 171 7.46 -15.73 1.23
N LEU A 172 7.22 -15.18 0.04
CA LEU A 172 8.23 -15.07 -1.03
C LEU A 172 9.50 -14.36 -0.54
N LEU A 173 9.35 -13.19 0.07
CA LEU A 173 10.49 -12.40 0.57
C LEU A 173 11.20 -13.09 1.75
N LYS A 174 10.47 -13.82 2.61
CA LYS A 174 11.02 -14.51 3.77
C LYS A 174 11.75 -15.82 3.45
N HIS A 175 11.31 -16.55 2.42
CA HIS A 175 11.81 -17.88 2.11
C HIS A 175 12.84 -17.91 0.98
N GLU A 176 12.79 -16.97 0.03
CA GLU A 176 13.76 -16.90 -1.07
C GLU A 176 14.88 -15.88 -0.83
N TYR A 177 14.77 -14.97 0.14
CA TYR A 177 15.73 -13.87 0.34
C TYR A 177 16.12 -13.64 1.80
N GLU A 178 17.38 -13.30 2.01
CA GLU A 178 17.85 -12.67 3.24
C GLU A 178 17.91 -11.17 2.98
N ILE A 179 17.16 -10.39 3.75
CA ILE A 179 17.05 -8.93 3.61
C ILE A 179 17.40 -8.31 4.97
N VAL A 180 18.42 -7.44 4.99
CA VAL A 180 18.93 -6.80 6.21
C VAL A 180 18.99 -5.29 6.01
N PRO A 181 18.25 -4.47 6.77
CA PRO A 181 17.34 -4.85 7.87
C PRO A 181 16.09 -5.61 7.40
N GLU A 182 15.44 -6.33 8.32
CA GLU A 182 14.25 -7.13 8.02
C GLU A 182 13.06 -6.27 7.51
N PRO A 183 12.30 -6.73 6.50
CA PRO A 183 11.10 -6.04 6.03
C PRO A 183 10.07 -5.80 7.14
N SER A 184 9.78 -4.54 7.45
CA SER A 184 8.74 -4.18 8.40
C SER A 184 7.35 -4.34 7.77
N VAL A 185 6.41 -4.97 8.46
CA VAL A 185 5.05 -5.23 7.94
C VAL A 185 4.03 -4.33 8.63
N VAL A 186 3.25 -3.58 7.84
CA VAL A 186 2.12 -2.77 8.32
C VAL A 186 0.83 -3.42 7.84
N GLU A 187 0.13 -4.08 8.77
CA GLU A 187 -1.18 -4.68 8.52
C GLU A 187 -2.26 -3.58 8.61
N LEU A 188 -2.67 -3.02 7.46
CA LEU A 188 -3.60 -1.89 7.36
C LEU A 188 -5.02 -2.21 7.87
N ASP A 189 -5.37 -3.49 8.00
CA ASP A 189 -6.62 -3.96 8.64
C ASP A 189 -6.57 -3.91 10.17
N LYS A 190 -5.39 -3.66 10.77
CA LYS A 190 -5.15 -3.56 12.21
C LYS A 190 -4.66 -2.18 12.64
N HIS A 191 -4.33 -1.31 11.69
CA HIS A 191 -3.92 0.07 11.95
C HIS A 191 -5.15 0.96 12.21
N LYS A 192 -5.11 1.78 13.28
CA LYS A 192 -6.24 2.64 13.72
C LYS A 192 -6.82 3.51 12.60
N HIS A 193 -5.96 4.04 11.75
CA HIS A 193 -6.27 4.90 10.60
C HIS A 193 -5.89 4.23 9.26
N GLY A 194 -5.99 2.90 9.19
CA GLY A 194 -5.49 2.11 8.08
C GLY A 194 -6.20 2.31 6.74
N ASN A 195 -7.45 2.83 6.74
CA ASN A 195 -8.17 3.15 5.51
C ASN A 195 -7.68 4.49 4.93
N GLU A 196 -7.53 5.50 5.79
CA GLU A 196 -7.01 6.83 5.47
C GLU A 196 -5.57 6.73 4.95
N LEU A 197 -4.75 5.90 5.60
CA LEU A 197 -3.40 5.56 5.15
C LEU A 197 -3.41 4.79 3.82
N GLN A 198 -4.35 3.86 3.60
CA GLN A 198 -4.46 3.16 2.30
C GLN A 198 -4.86 4.09 1.15
N VAL A 199 -5.74 5.06 1.40
CA VAL A 199 -6.12 6.09 0.40
C VAL A 199 -4.89 6.90 0.02
N TYR A 200 -4.18 7.45 0.99
CA TYR A 200 -2.98 8.26 0.76
C TYR A 200 -1.83 7.48 0.09
N LEU A 201 -1.61 6.21 0.48
CA LEU A 201 -0.69 5.30 -0.23
C LEU A 201 -1.10 5.12 -1.70
N GLY A 202 -2.40 5.04 -1.98
CA GLY A 202 -2.96 4.94 -3.32
C GLY A 202 -2.81 6.23 -4.15
N GLU A 203 -2.72 7.38 -3.51
CA GLU A 203 -2.45 8.69 -4.13
C GLU A 203 -0.96 8.83 -4.47
N ILE A 204 -0.07 8.63 -3.49
CA ILE A 204 1.38 8.88 -3.66
C ILE A 204 2.12 7.77 -4.42
N SER A 205 1.54 6.56 -4.55
CA SER A 205 2.15 5.46 -5.32
C SER A 205 1.32 4.98 -6.53
N GLY A 206 0.11 5.53 -6.74
CA GLY A 206 -0.87 5.02 -7.71
C GLY A 206 -1.48 3.65 -7.35
N ARG A 207 -0.89 2.89 -6.42
CA ARG A 207 -1.31 1.53 -6.05
C ARG A 207 -2.25 1.53 -4.86
N LYS A 208 -3.55 1.48 -5.15
CA LYS A 208 -4.66 1.44 -4.17
C LYS A 208 -4.87 0.06 -3.49
N THR A 209 -4.12 -0.96 -3.90
CA THR A 209 -4.27 -2.35 -3.46
C THR A 209 -3.15 -2.80 -2.52
N VAL A 210 -3.41 -3.87 -1.76
CA VAL A 210 -2.40 -4.59 -0.95
C VAL A 210 -2.05 -5.95 -1.60
N PRO A 211 -0.81 -6.44 -1.46
CA PRO A 211 0.30 -5.77 -0.79
C PRO A 211 0.92 -4.66 -1.64
N ASN A 212 1.63 -3.74 -0.99
CA ASN A 212 2.40 -2.68 -1.63
C ASN A 212 3.77 -2.60 -0.93
N LEU A 213 4.83 -3.03 -1.62
CA LEU A 213 6.21 -3.00 -1.10
C LEU A 213 6.81 -1.62 -1.33
N PHE A 214 7.26 -0.97 -0.27
CA PHE A 214 8.08 0.24 -0.30
C PHE A 214 9.53 -0.10 -0.02
N ILE A 215 10.44 0.42 -0.85
CA ILE A 215 11.89 0.40 -0.60
C ILE A 215 12.45 1.81 -0.80
N ASN A 216 13.10 2.34 0.24
CA ASN A 216 13.64 3.71 0.29
C ASN A 216 12.60 4.75 -0.17
N GLY A 217 11.47 4.80 0.55
CA GLY A 217 10.37 5.75 0.35
C GLY A 217 9.47 5.53 -0.88
N ALA A 218 9.84 4.64 -1.81
CA ALA A 218 9.12 4.46 -3.07
C ALA A 218 8.53 3.05 -3.23
N SER A 219 7.30 2.98 -3.75
CA SER A 219 6.64 1.71 -4.10
C SER A 219 7.39 0.98 -5.21
N ARG A 220 7.53 -0.34 -5.05
CA ARG A 220 8.19 -1.27 -5.98
C ARG A 220 7.23 -2.31 -6.58
N GLY A 221 5.94 -2.21 -6.27
CA GLY A 221 4.91 -3.14 -6.73
C GLY A 221 4.20 -3.89 -5.61
N GLY A 222 3.36 -4.86 -6.00
CA GLY A 222 2.64 -5.76 -5.13
C GLY A 222 3.06 -7.21 -5.36
N CYS A 223 2.16 -8.15 -5.07
CA CYS A 223 2.48 -9.58 -5.10
C CYS A 223 2.88 -10.07 -6.50
N ASP A 224 2.11 -9.69 -7.53
CA ASP A 224 2.29 -10.25 -8.87
C ASP A 224 3.50 -9.64 -9.57
N ASP A 225 3.72 -8.32 -9.44
CA ASP A 225 4.89 -7.62 -9.98
C ASP A 225 6.21 -8.25 -9.47
N LEU A 226 6.27 -8.57 -8.18
CA LEU A 226 7.46 -9.12 -7.54
C LEU A 226 7.56 -10.65 -7.73
N THR A 227 6.43 -11.36 -7.89
CA THR A 227 6.45 -12.77 -8.31
C THR A 227 6.98 -12.90 -9.76
N GLU A 228 6.63 -11.98 -10.65
CA GLU A 228 7.13 -11.94 -12.03
C GLU A 228 8.64 -11.64 -12.08
N LEU A 229 9.11 -10.63 -11.34
CA LEU A 229 10.55 -10.37 -11.21
C LEU A 229 11.28 -11.56 -10.58
N HIS A 230 10.66 -12.27 -9.64
CA HIS A 230 11.25 -13.47 -9.05
C HIS A 230 11.40 -14.61 -10.07
N SER A 231 10.35 -14.93 -10.84
CA SER A 231 10.38 -16.02 -11.82
C SER A 231 11.37 -15.77 -12.97
N LYS A 232 11.62 -14.50 -13.31
CA LYS A 232 12.67 -14.08 -14.25
C LYS A 232 14.08 -14.04 -13.66
N ASN A 233 14.24 -14.27 -12.34
CA ASN A 233 15.45 -14.02 -11.55
C ASN A 233 15.92 -12.55 -11.48
N GLU A 234 15.06 -11.61 -11.89
CA GLU A 234 15.29 -10.17 -11.88
C GLU A 234 15.06 -9.51 -10.51
N LEU A 235 14.37 -10.19 -9.58
CA LEU A 235 14.05 -9.61 -8.27
C LEU A 235 15.29 -9.37 -7.40
N LEU A 236 16.31 -10.25 -7.42
CA LEU A 236 17.54 -10.04 -6.65
C LEU A 236 18.27 -8.75 -7.08
N PRO A 237 18.66 -8.56 -8.36
CA PRO A 237 19.30 -7.31 -8.77
C PRO A 237 18.38 -6.10 -8.64
N SER A 238 17.05 -6.27 -8.70
CA SER A 238 16.09 -5.17 -8.45
C SER A 238 16.10 -4.73 -6.98
N LEU A 239 16.03 -5.66 -6.03
CA LEU A 239 16.11 -5.36 -4.60
C LEU A 239 17.42 -4.66 -4.23
N VAL A 240 18.55 -5.14 -4.76
CA VAL A 240 19.87 -4.49 -4.59
C VAL A 240 19.89 -3.08 -5.19
N LYS A 241 19.36 -2.90 -6.42
CA LYS A 241 19.27 -1.59 -7.09
C LYS A 241 18.39 -0.60 -6.34
N TRP A 242 17.28 -1.03 -5.76
CA TRP A 242 16.35 -0.17 -5.03
C TRP A 242 16.86 0.17 -3.62
N GLY A 243 17.54 -0.76 -2.94
CA GLY A 243 18.06 -0.58 -1.59
C GLY A 243 19.40 0.15 -1.49
N GLY A 244 20.23 0.09 -2.52
CA GLY A 244 21.50 0.81 -2.59
C GLY A 244 22.46 0.43 -1.47
N LYS A 245 22.71 1.37 -0.53
CA LYS A 245 23.59 1.18 0.62
C LYS A 245 22.85 0.77 1.90
N ASP A 246 21.53 1.02 1.93
CA ASP A 246 20.71 1.02 3.15
C ASP A 246 20.12 -0.37 3.44
N ILE A 247 20.22 -1.28 2.47
CA ILE A 247 19.76 -2.67 2.55
C ILE A 247 20.84 -3.59 1.98
N LYS A 248 21.12 -4.70 2.66
CA LYS A 248 21.87 -5.84 2.12
C LYS A 248 20.88 -6.95 1.75
N VAL A 249 21.05 -7.56 0.57
CA VAL A 249 20.16 -8.61 0.08
C VAL A 249 20.97 -9.78 -0.48
N SER A 250 20.63 -11.00 -0.07
CA SER A 250 21.12 -12.26 -0.66
C SER A 250 19.93 -13.13 -1.08
N LYS A 251 20.13 -14.08 -2.01
CA LYS A 251 19.15 -15.14 -2.27
C LYS A 251 19.46 -16.32 -1.37
N LEU A 252 18.47 -16.81 -0.64
CA LEU A 252 18.60 -18.01 0.18
C LEU A 252 18.75 -19.24 -0.72
N SER A 253 19.82 -20.01 -0.51
CA SER A 253 19.99 -21.31 -1.16
C SER A 253 19.12 -22.35 -0.44
N VAL A 254 18.18 -22.97 -1.17
CA VAL A 254 17.45 -24.13 -0.66
C VAL A 254 18.46 -25.21 -0.24
N PRO A 255 18.41 -25.75 1.00
CA PRO A 255 19.33 -26.80 1.42
C PRO A 255 19.10 -28.05 0.57
N SER A 256 20.10 -28.41 -0.24
CA SER A 256 20.06 -29.58 -1.11
C SER A 256 20.24 -30.86 -0.27
N ASN A 257 19.13 -31.38 0.24
CA ASN A 257 19.06 -32.75 0.73
C ASN A 257 19.13 -33.71 -0.48
N SER A 258 20.36 -34.13 -0.80
CA SER A 258 20.69 -35.13 -1.81
C SER A 258 21.22 -36.43 -1.17
#